data_AF-A0AAD8PG69-F1
#
_entry.id   AF-A0AAD8PG69-F1
#
_cell.length_a   1.000
_cell.length_b   1.000
_cell.length_c   1.000
_cell.angle_alpha   90.00
_cell.angle_beta   90.00
_cell.angle_gamma   90.00
#
_symmetry.space_group_name_H-M   'P 1'
#
loop_
_entity.id
_entity.type
_entity.pdbx_description
1 polymer ?
#
loop_
_entity_poly.entity_id
_entity_poly.type
_entity_poly.pdbx_seq_one_letter_code
_entity_poly.pdbx_strand_id
1 'polypeptide(L)'
;MASVFKGDMHSPVASFGNEDAIRERPDPNDATSEAYVDELDILKDLFFRSTVTRKIEWTNLFSERQHDFKFWANVTNTLGPFILKCVFNSSMPFKDTCELQRTMDLGSESGVPSVYMANYITNLKRHVSFLLLSGMINNRLPGSLRLIVRGHGYQFFESRINLLLADLTNYDVNALCFNMKALQTLFPYLQEHQPIKLSTVCYRFLTSRFWRFMWLEVAASLKTCPNSGKGELFSTFLELASVLCYGSRSSSFLKRLYKTCMKSLWDPILVVLSWSLEPKVLCRMITYIADLLLMSYQDKCHDLIDRGILKLLMQHVKEAHDSGVEYMGVYKTQTIDERNDFYHHYATIAIRMLEALSTCIKSLLENKLGDDLRTLYDLTSIGIAKMTLLPSAEGTVSASVKYNYVEEKIFTRVLPCFNPECLRIFHVDMPHLHIDGQPLDFRYCSMCGIPCYCSESCAQLHWDASHREVCGFFKALPTFSRFNQSISQDATIMINTFEEDITINPIVDKHGNVYTVF
;
A
#
# COMPACT_ATOMS: atom_id res chain seq x y z
N MET A 1 12.77 -33.92 -60.50
CA MET A 1 13.40 -35.25 -60.38
C MET A 1 13.27 -35.66 -58.92
N ALA A 2 12.40 -36.57 -58.48
CA ALA A 2 11.39 -37.46 -59.08
C ALA A 2 10.37 -37.74 -57.93
N SER A 3 9.08 -38.07 -58.07
CA SER A 3 8.12 -38.39 -59.14
C SER A 3 6.72 -38.32 -58.48
N VAL A 4 5.71 -37.58 -58.99
CA VAL A 4 4.55 -37.99 -59.83
C VAL A 4 3.90 -39.34 -59.43
N PHE A 5 2.59 -39.60 -59.26
CA PHE A 5 1.29 -39.20 -59.88
C PHE A 5 0.15 -39.45 -58.83
N LYS A 6 -0.89 -38.62 -58.66
CA LYS A 6 -2.17 -38.50 -59.42
C LYS A 6 -3.06 -39.77 -59.46
N GLY A 7 -4.31 -39.64 -58.99
CA GLY A 7 -5.48 -40.23 -59.68
C GLY A 7 -6.33 -41.27 -58.93
N ASP A 8 -7.31 -40.78 -58.18
CA ASP A 8 -8.75 -41.09 -58.18
C ASP A 8 -9.36 -42.51 -58.41
N MET A 9 -10.43 -42.69 -57.62
CA MET A 9 -11.70 -43.41 -57.86
C MET A 9 -11.75 -44.93 -57.75
N HIS A 10 -12.39 -45.40 -56.66
CA HIS A 10 -13.68 -46.09 -56.71
C HIS A 10 -14.30 -46.19 -55.30
N SER A 11 -15.58 -45.81 -55.16
CA SER A 11 -16.47 -46.17 -54.04
C SER A 11 -17.18 -47.49 -54.37
N PRO A 12 -17.65 -48.25 -53.36
CA PRO A 12 -19.09 -48.22 -53.13
C PRO A 12 -19.54 -48.31 -51.65
N VAL A 13 -20.53 -47.48 -51.31
CA VAL A 13 -21.84 -47.81 -50.71
C VAL A 13 -21.92 -48.99 -49.72
N ALA A 14 -22.32 -48.72 -48.46
CA ALA A 14 -23.62 -49.13 -47.88
C ALA A 14 -23.70 -48.93 -46.34
N SER A 15 -24.70 -48.13 -45.91
CA SER A 15 -25.67 -48.32 -44.79
C SER A 15 -25.13 -48.48 -43.35
N PHE A 16 -25.69 -47.94 -42.26
CA PHE A 16 -27.02 -47.54 -41.79
C PHE A 16 -26.80 -46.36 -40.80
N GLY A 17 -27.69 -45.46 -40.38
CA GLY A 17 -29.14 -45.44 -40.20
C GLY A 17 -29.39 -44.47 -39.03
N ASN A 18 -30.30 -43.49 -39.22
CA ASN A 18 -30.88 -42.69 -38.14
C ASN A 18 -31.83 -43.59 -37.32
N GLU A 19 -31.80 -43.50 -35.99
CA GLU A 19 -32.98 -43.48 -35.09
C GLU A 19 -32.56 -43.63 -33.60
N ASP A 20 -32.94 -42.63 -32.81
CA ASP A 20 -33.45 -42.64 -31.44
C ASP A 20 -32.96 -43.69 -30.42
N ALA A 21 -32.20 -43.20 -29.43
CA ALA A 21 -32.29 -43.67 -28.05
C ALA A 21 -31.85 -42.57 -27.07
N ILE A 22 -32.83 -41.79 -26.60
CA ILE A 22 -33.01 -41.35 -25.21
C ILE A 22 -31.72 -41.40 -24.38
N ARG A 23 -30.97 -40.28 -24.32
CA ARG A 23 -30.08 -40.02 -23.19
C ARG A 23 -30.85 -39.23 -22.15
N GLU A 24 -31.27 -40.01 -21.16
CA GLU A 24 -31.86 -39.67 -19.88
C GLU A 24 -31.57 -38.25 -19.42
N ARG A 25 -32.67 -37.54 -19.12
CA ARG A 25 -32.65 -36.43 -18.17
C ARG A 25 -31.98 -36.93 -16.89
N PRO A 26 -31.05 -36.17 -16.27
CA PRO A 26 -30.70 -36.44 -14.89
C PRO A 26 -31.97 -36.27 -14.05
N ASP A 27 -32.27 -37.30 -13.26
CA ASP A 27 -33.31 -37.30 -12.24
C ASP A 27 -33.08 -36.11 -11.26
N PRO A 28 -34.08 -35.31 -10.88
CA PRO A 28 -33.89 -34.04 -10.17
C PRO A 28 -33.47 -34.16 -8.69
N ASN A 29 -32.99 -35.31 -8.22
CA ASN A 29 -32.88 -35.60 -6.79
C ASN A 29 -31.56 -36.20 -6.29
N ASP A 30 -30.48 -36.24 -7.08
CA ASP A 30 -29.23 -36.88 -6.61
C ASP A 30 -27.93 -36.13 -6.95
N ALA A 31 -27.95 -34.82 -6.69
CA ALA A 31 -26.74 -34.09 -6.36
C ALA A 31 -27.05 -33.27 -5.11
N THR A 32 -26.44 -33.63 -3.99
CA THR A 32 -26.36 -32.77 -2.81
C THR A 32 -25.74 -31.44 -3.25
N SER A 33 -26.63 -30.50 -3.55
CA SER A 33 -26.39 -29.07 -3.60
C SER A 33 -25.69 -28.68 -2.30
N GLU A 34 -24.35 -28.64 -2.29
CA GLU A 34 -23.64 -27.72 -1.42
C GLU A 34 -24.11 -26.33 -1.83
N ALA A 35 -25.13 -25.83 -1.14
CA ALA A 35 -25.62 -24.49 -1.30
C ALA A 35 -24.40 -23.56 -1.15
N TYR A 36 -24.01 -22.92 -2.26
CA TYR A 36 -22.93 -21.95 -2.26
C TYR A 36 -23.34 -20.85 -1.28
N VAL A 37 -22.80 -20.89 -0.07
CA VAL A 37 -23.20 -19.95 0.97
C VAL A 37 -22.51 -18.65 0.66
N ASP A 38 -23.30 -17.59 0.45
CA ASP A 38 -22.77 -16.26 0.20
C ASP A 38 -22.00 -15.79 1.46
N GLU A 39 -20.68 -15.66 1.31
CA GLU A 39 -19.78 -15.19 2.37
C GLU A 39 -20.20 -13.82 2.91
N LEU A 40 -20.81 -12.99 2.05
CA LEU A 40 -21.35 -11.70 2.46
C LEU A 40 -22.55 -11.86 3.38
N ASP A 41 -23.39 -12.87 3.18
CA ASP A 41 -24.52 -13.15 4.07
C ASP A 41 -24.04 -13.65 5.44
N ILE A 42 -22.96 -14.42 5.48
CA ILE A 42 -22.33 -14.80 6.75
C ILE A 42 -21.78 -13.57 7.48
N LEU A 43 -21.14 -12.64 6.75
CA LEU A 43 -20.69 -11.38 7.33
C LEU A 43 -21.88 -10.54 7.84
N LYS A 44 -22.97 -10.45 7.07
CA LYS A 44 -24.20 -9.77 7.52
C LYS A 44 -24.74 -10.41 8.80
N ASP A 45 -24.81 -11.73 8.87
CA ASP A 45 -25.27 -12.44 10.06
C ASP A 45 -24.37 -12.15 11.27
N LEU A 46 -23.05 -12.12 11.07
CA LEU A 46 -22.10 -11.70 12.11
C LEU A 46 -22.42 -10.29 12.61
N PHE A 47 -22.44 -9.28 11.72
CA PHE A 47 -22.58 -7.88 12.11
C PHE A 47 -23.98 -7.53 12.65
N PHE A 48 -25.04 -8.07 12.05
CA PHE A 48 -26.43 -7.68 12.31
C PHE A 48 -27.22 -8.66 13.18
N ARG A 49 -26.94 -9.97 13.12
CA ARG A 49 -27.73 -11.01 13.81
C ARG A 49 -27.01 -11.70 14.95
N SER A 50 -25.70 -11.49 15.08
CA SER A 50 -24.84 -12.08 16.13
C SER A 50 -24.85 -13.62 16.15
N THR A 51 -25.21 -14.24 15.03
CA THR A 51 -25.21 -15.69 14.83
C THR A 51 -24.05 -16.07 13.93
N VAL A 52 -23.09 -16.83 14.43
CA VAL A 52 -22.07 -17.49 13.59
C VAL A 52 -22.03 -18.96 13.98
N THR A 53 -22.60 -19.81 13.15
CA THR A 53 -22.66 -21.26 13.38
C THR A 53 -21.52 -22.02 12.70
N ARG A 54 -20.71 -21.34 11.88
CA ARG A 54 -19.66 -21.97 11.05
C ARG A 54 -18.26 -21.51 11.44
N LYS A 55 -17.32 -22.46 11.48
CA LYS A 55 -15.88 -22.17 11.51
C LYS A 55 -15.47 -21.69 10.12
N ILE A 56 -15.18 -20.39 9.99
CA ILE A 56 -14.69 -19.79 8.75
C ILE A 56 -13.26 -19.33 8.99
N GLU A 57 -12.35 -19.67 8.08
CA GLU A 57 -10.99 -19.14 8.08
C GLU A 57 -10.97 -17.75 7.45
N TRP A 58 -11.22 -16.73 8.28
CA TRP A 58 -11.33 -15.33 7.86
C TRP A 58 -10.10 -14.78 7.13
N THR A 59 -8.92 -15.36 7.36
CA THR A 59 -7.68 -15.01 6.65
C THR A 59 -7.70 -15.44 5.19
N ASN A 60 -8.32 -16.58 4.87
CA ASN A 60 -8.37 -17.10 3.50
C ASN A 60 -9.35 -16.30 2.66
N LEU A 61 -10.47 -15.85 3.26
CA LEU A 61 -11.42 -14.94 2.61
C LEU A 61 -10.73 -13.71 2.01
N PHE A 62 -9.75 -13.12 2.72
CA PHE A 62 -9.00 -11.97 2.21
C PHE A 62 -8.13 -12.34 0.99
N SER A 63 -7.41 -13.46 1.06
CA SER A 63 -6.56 -13.94 -0.03
C SER A 63 -7.38 -14.30 -1.27
N GLU A 64 -8.53 -14.96 -1.09
CA GLU A 64 -9.42 -15.39 -2.18
C GLU A 64 -10.15 -14.21 -2.84
N ARG A 65 -10.63 -13.25 -2.03
CA ARG A 65 -11.37 -12.08 -2.50
C ARG A 65 -10.50 -10.86 -2.78
N GLN A 66 -9.17 -10.97 -2.74
CA GLN A 66 -8.27 -9.81 -2.89
C GLN A 66 -8.52 -9.01 -4.17
N HIS A 67 -8.94 -9.68 -5.24
CA HIS A 67 -9.23 -9.08 -6.56
C HIS A 67 -10.71 -8.92 -6.87
N ASP A 68 -11.60 -9.29 -5.95
CA ASP A 68 -13.03 -9.19 -6.14
C ASP A 68 -13.52 -7.78 -5.79
N PHE A 69 -13.37 -6.85 -6.74
CA PHE A 69 -13.76 -5.45 -6.57
C PHE A 69 -15.27 -5.29 -6.28
N LYS A 70 -16.11 -6.24 -6.70
CA LYS A 70 -17.56 -6.21 -6.44
C LYS A 70 -17.86 -6.61 -5.00
N PHE A 71 -17.22 -7.66 -4.52
CA PHE A 71 -17.27 -8.04 -3.12
C PHE A 71 -16.87 -6.86 -2.23
N TRP A 72 -15.74 -6.21 -2.49
CA TRP A 72 -15.29 -5.06 -1.69
C TRP A 72 -16.20 -3.82 -1.81
N ALA A 73 -16.83 -3.59 -2.98
CA ALA A 73 -17.86 -2.56 -3.14
C ALA A 73 -19.09 -2.85 -2.26
N ASN A 74 -19.55 -4.10 -2.23
CA ASN A 74 -20.66 -4.55 -1.38
C ASN A 74 -20.30 -4.48 0.11
N VAL A 75 -19.12 -4.95 0.51
CA VAL A 75 -18.61 -4.80 1.89
C VAL A 75 -18.59 -3.32 2.29
N THR A 76 -18.11 -2.44 1.40
CA THR A 76 -18.09 -0.99 1.66
C THR A 76 -19.49 -0.43 1.85
N ASN A 77 -20.44 -0.77 0.96
CA ASN A 77 -21.81 -0.25 1.01
C ASN A 77 -22.59 -0.79 2.23
N THR A 78 -22.49 -2.08 2.52
CA THR A 78 -23.30 -2.75 3.54
C THR A 78 -22.68 -2.70 4.94
N LEU A 79 -21.36 -2.89 5.04
CA LEU A 79 -20.67 -3.11 6.32
C LEU A 79 -19.74 -1.95 6.72
N GLY A 80 -19.40 -1.05 5.79
CA GLY A 80 -18.41 0.01 5.98
C GLY A 80 -18.53 0.78 7.30
N PRO A 81 -19.69 1.39 7.65
CA PRO A 81 -19.83 2.15 8.89
C PRO A 81 -19.67 1.30 10.16
N PHE A 82 -20.06 0.02 10.10
CA PHE A 82 -19.93 -0.93 11.20
C PHE A 82 -18.48 -1.38 11.39
N ILE A 83 -17.77 -1.64 10.28
CA ILE A 83 -16.34 -1.92 10.30
C ILE A 83 -15.60 -0.76 10.98
N LEU A 84 -15.85 0.49 10.54
CA LEU A 84 -15.22 1.66 11.14
C LEU A 84 -15.59 1.82 12.63
N LYS A 85 -16.85 1.61 12.99
CA LYS A 85 -17.30 1.64 14.40
C LYS A 85 -16.54 0.63 15.26
N CYS A 86 -16.40 -0.60 14.77
CA CYS A 86 -15.75 -1.68 15.49
C CYS A 86 -14.24 -1.46 15.65
N VAL A 87 -13.59 -0.80 14.69
CA VAL A 87 -12.13 -0.57 14.71
C VAL A 87 -11.76 0.75 15.40
N PHE A 88 -12.36 1.87 15.01
CA PHE A 88 -11.92 3.20 15.47
C PHE A 88 -12.27 3.49 16.93
N ASN A 89 -13.30 2.83 17.47
CA ASN A 89 -13.70 2.99 18.87
C ASN A 89 -13.33 1.76 19.73
N SER A 90 -12.42 0.90 19.24
CA SER A 90 -11.83 -0.15 20.08
C SER A 90 -10.60 0.38 20.80
N SER A 91 -10.55 0.22 22.13
CA SER A 91 -9.37 0.47 22.96
C SER A 91 -8.33 -0.66 22.89
N MET A 92 -8.56 -1.71 22.10
CA MET A 92 -7.67 -2.85 22.03
C MET A 92 -6.54 -2.60 21.01
N PRO A 93 -5.27 -2.73 21.43
CA PRO A 93 -4.15 -2.78 20.49
C PRO A 93 -4.27 -4.08 19.67
N PHE A 94 -4.28 -4.01 18.34
CA PHE A 94 -4.24 -5.24 17.52
C PHE A 94 -3.22 -5.16 16.40
N LYS A 95 -2.02 -5.68 16.70
CA LYS A 95 -1.39 -6.86 16.10
C LYS A 95 -0.43 -7.32 17.18
N ASP A 96 -0.84 -8.32 17.93
CA ASP A 96 0.08 -9.15 18.68
C ASP A 96 -0.25 -10.54 18.15
N THR A 97 0.69 -11.17 17.46
CA THR A 97 0.62 -12.59 17.10
C THR A 97 0.18 -13.45 18.30
N CYS A 98 0.50 -12.99 19.51
CA CYS A 98 0.09 -13.54 20.81
C CYS A 98 -1.41 -13.48 21.14
N GLU A 99 -2.18 -12.48 20.70
CA GLU A 99 -3.64 -12.41 20.95
C GLU A 99 -4.43 -13.31 19.99
N LEU A 100 -3.94 -13.43 18.74
CA LEU A 100 -4.47 -14.37 17.75
C LEU A 100 -4.30 -15.82 18.23
N GLN A 101 -3.12 -16.13 18.80
CA GLN A 101 -2.83 -17.43 19.43
C GLN A 101 -3.76 -17.68 20.64
N ARG A 102 -3.88 -16.70 21.55
CA ARG A 102 -4.75 -16.79 22.74
C ARG A 102 -6.22 -17.03 22.41
N THR A 103 -6.75 -16.38 21.38
CA THR A 103 -8.16 -16.57 20.96
C THR A 103 -8.39 -17.89 20.23
N MET A 104 -7.39 -18.44 19.55
CA MET A 104 -7.44 -19.78 18.98
C MET A 104 -7.35 -20.87 20.05
N ASP A 105 -6.53 -20.69 21.08
CA ASP A 105 -6.35 -21.64 22.19
C ASP A 105 -7.57 -21.69 23.14
N LEU A 106 -8.34 -20.60 23.25
CA LEU A 106 -9.62 -20.56 23.99
C LEU A 106 -10.73 -21.38 23.32
N GLY A 107 -10.56 -21.79 22.06
CA GLY A 107 -11.49 -22.67 21.35
C GLY A 107 -11.33 -24.16 21.66
N SER A 108 -10.24 -24.56 22.33
CA SER A 108 -9.95 -25.97 22.64
C SER A 108 -10.41 -26.44 24.02
N GLU A 109 -10.76 -25.55 24.95
CA GLU A 109 -11.26 -25.95 26.27
C GLU A 109 -12.78 -25.81 26.34
N SER A 110 -13.44 -26.96 26.19
CA SER A 110 -14.87 -27.13 26.31
C SER A 110 -15.39 -26.76 27.71
N GLY A 111 -16.15 -25.66 27.79
CA GLY A 111 -17.21 -25.47 28.79
C GLY A 111 -16.96 -24.47 29.90
N VAL A 112 -17.15 -23.17 29.66
CA VAL A 112 -17.30 -22.11 30.70
C VAL A 112 -18.28 -21.01 30.19
N PRO A 113 -19.12 -20.37 31.04
CA PRO A 113 -20.49 -19.96 30.67
C PRO A 113 -20.68 -18.51 30.14
N SER A 114 -21.72 -18.36 29.29
CA SER A 114 -22.56 -17.19 28.90
C SER A 114 -21.96 -15.76 28.89
N VAL A 115 -21.33 -15.29 29.96
CA VAL A 115 -20.68 -13.97 30.02
C VAL A 115 -19.46 -13.90 29.08
N TYR A 116 -18.81 -15.04 28.85
CA TYR A 116 -17.70 -15.15 27.88
C TYR A 116 -18.15 -15.09 26.41
N MET A 117 -19.42 -15.42 26.11
CA MET A 117 -19.92 -15.45 24.73
C MET A 117 -20.22 -14.06 24.17
N ALA A 118 -20.68 -13.13 25.01
CA ALA A 118 -20.84 -11.72 24.64
C ALA A 118 -19.49 -11.05 24.32
N ASN A 119 -18.44 -11.40 25.08
CA ASN A 119 -17.07 -10.97 24.81
C ASN A 119 -16.51 -11.66 23.55
N TYR A 120 -16.80 -12.95 23.34
CA TYR A 120 -16.38 -13.68 22.15
C TYR A 120 -16.91 -13.06 20.86
N ILE A 121 -18.23 -12.85 20.75
CA ILE A 121 -18.84 -12.27 19.53
C ILE A 121 -18.30 -10.86 19.29
N THR A 122 -18.12 -10.07 20.34
CA THR A 122 -17.57 -8.71 20.23
C THR A 122 -16.12 -8.74 19.77
N ASN A 123 -15.29 -9.63 20.31
CA ASN A 123 -13.89 -9.81 19.89
C ASN A 123 -13.79 -10.34 18.46
N LEU A 124 -14.66 -11.29 18.07
CA LEU A 124 -14.77 -11.79 16.71
C LEU A 124 -15.15 -10.68 15.74
N LYS A 125 -16.17 -9.87 16.06
CA LYS A 125 -16.57 -8.70 15.26
C LYS A 125 -15.41 -7.75 15.05
N ARG A 126 -14.63 -7.44 16.08
CA ARG A 126 -13.44 -6.57 15.98
C ARG A 126 -12.38 -7.19 15.09
N HIS A 127 -12.05 -8.46 15.30
CA HIS A 127 -11.05 -9.17 14.51
C HIS A 127 -11.41 -9.18 13.02
N VAL A 128 -12.63 -9.62 12.69
CA VAL A 128 -13.15 -9.62 11.32
C VAL A 128 -13.22 -8.21 10.74
N SER A 129 -13.63 -7.20 11.53
CA SER A 129 -13.63 -5.80 11.08
C SER A 129 -12.24 -5.31 10.70
N PHE A 130 -11.20 -5.69 11.44
CA PHE A 130 -9.84 -5.30 11.10
C PHE A 130 -9.34 -5.99 9.82
N LEU A 131 -9.66 -7.27 9.63
CA LEU A 131 -9.37 -7.99 8.38
C LEU A 131 -10.07 -7.33 7.18
N LEU A 132 -11.35 -6.99 7.33
CA LEU A 132 -12.11 -6.29 6.30
C LEU A 132 -11.57 -4.87 6.04
N LEU A 133 -11.18 -4.12 7.07
CA LEU A 133 -10.55 -2.82 6.92
C LEU A 133 -9.22 -2.92 6.16
N SER A 134 -8.39 -3.90 6.51
CA SER A 134 -7.15 -4.21 5.78
C SER A 134 -7.43 -4.48 4.31
N GLY A 135 -8.46 -5.29 4.01
CA GLY A 135 -8.82 -5.56 2.62
C GLY A 135 -9.41 -4.38 1.87
N MET A 136 -10.21 -3.54 2.53
CA MET A 136 -10.69 -2.27 1.97
C MET A 136 -9.53 -1.31 1.61
N ILE A 137 -8.44 -1.32 2.39
CA ILE A 137 -7.23 -0.54 2.10
C ILE A 137 -6.45 -1.17 0.93
N ASN A 138 -6.19 -2.49 1.00
CA ASN A 138 -5.37 -3.21 0.02
C ASN A 138 -6.00 -3.28 -1.37
N ASN A 139 -7.33 -3.36 -1.48
CA ASN A 139 -8.04 -3.39 -2.76
C ASN A 139 -8.14 -2.00 -3.42
N ARG A 140 -7.81 -0.92 -2.69
CA ARG A 140 -7.67 0.46 -3.18
C ARG A 140 -8.91 1.03 -3.91
N LEU A 141 -10.10 0.52 -3.61
CA LEU A 141 -11.34 1.10 -4.13
C LEU A 141 -11.52 2.54 -3.63
N PRO A 142 -11.62 3.54 -4.52
CA PRO A 142 -11.75 4.93 -4.11
C PRO A 142 -12.92 5.19 -3.16
N GLY A 143 -14.06 4.52 -3.35
CA GLY A 143 -15.20 4.62 -2.44
C GLY A 143 -14.87 4.15 -1.01
N SER A 144 -14.15 3.04 -0.86
CA SER A 144 -13.72 2.51 0.43
C SER A 144 -12.71 3.44 1.11
N LEU A 145 -11.73 3.93 0.36
CA LEU A 145 -10.69 4.83 0.87
C LEU A 145 -11.29 6.17 1.32
N ARG A 146 -12.23 6.73 0.54
CA ARG A 146 -13.00 7.92 0.93
C ARG A 146 -13.76 7.71 2.23
N LEU A 147 -14.43 6.57 2.37
CA LEU A 147 -15.17 6.25 3.58
C LEU A 147 -14.25 6.22 4.81
N ILE A 148 -13.09 5.57 4.68
CA ILE A 148 -12.07 5.47 5.74
C ILE A 148 -11.53 6.85 6.12
N VAL A 149 -11.17 7.70 5.14
CA VAL A 149 -10.67 9.06 5.40
C VAL A 149 -11.71 9.92 6.10
N ARG A 150 -12.98 9.88 5.68
CA ARG A 150 -14.08 10.60 6.34
C ARG A 150 -14.33 10.13 7.77
N GLY A 151 -14.00 8.88 8.07
CA GLY A 151 -14.04 8.34 9.43
C GLY A 151 -12.85 8.76 10.28
N HIS A 152 -11.98 9.67 9.81
CA HIS A 152 -10.71 10.03 10.44
C HIS A 152 -9.70 8.86 10.51
N GLY A 153 -9.76 7.96 9.51
CA GLY A 153 -8.88 6.81 9.45
C GLY A 153 -7.40 7.16 9.35
N TYR A 154 -7.06 8.29 8.72
CA TYR A 154 -5.67 8.75 8.65
C TYR A 154 -5.12 9.05 10.06
N GLN A 155 -5.85 9.83 10.87
CA GLN A 155 -5.48 10.12 12.26
C GLN A 155 -5.45 8.86 13.13
N PHE A 156 -6.35 7.90 12.87
CA PHE A 156 -6.33 6.62 13.56
C PHE A 156 -5.01 5.89 13.33
N PHE A 157 -4.56 5.75 12.07
CA PHE A 157 -3.31 5.08 11.76
C PHE A 157 -2.09 5.84 12.31
N GLU A 158 -2.09 7.19 12.28
CA GLU A 158 -1.05 8.00 12.93
C GLU A 158 -0.98 7.76 14.43
N SER A 159 -2.13 7.82 15.12
CA SER A 159 -2.23 7.57 16.55
C SER A 159 -1.69 6.19 16.92
N ARG A 160 -2.01 5.18 16.11
CA ARG A 160 -1.52 3.81 16.30
C ARG A 160 -0.02 3.66 16.14
N ILE A 161 0.62 4.34 15.19
CA ILE A 161 2.09 4.32 15.08
C ILE A 161 2.70 4.88 16.37
N ASN A 162 2.14 5.95 16.95
CA ASN A 162 2.64 6.51 18.21
C ASN A 162 2.53 5.51 19.37
N LEU A 163 1.39 4.85 19.49
CA LEU A 163 1.17 3.83 20.52
C LEU A 163 2.14 2.65 20.38
N LEU A 164 2.36 2.18 19.15
CA LEU A 164 3.30 1.09 18.88
C LEU A 164 4.76 1.48 19.15
N LEU A 165 5.09 2.77 19.11
CA LEU A 165 6.42 3.29 19.42
C LEU A 165 6.55 3.82 20.85
N ALA A 166 5.53 3.66 21.69
CA ALA A 166 5.63 3.98 23.11
C ALA A 166 6.63 3.04 23.82
N ASP A 167 6.64 1.75 23.44
CA ASP A 167 7.66 0.78 23.84
C ASP A 167 8.73 0.64 22.75
N LEU A 168 9.80 1.42 22.86
CA LEU A 168 10.91 1.40 21.91
C LEU A 168 11.72 0.09 21.93
N THR A 169 11.57 -0.72 22.98
CA THR A 169 12.35 -1.95 23.15
C THR A 169 11.70 -3.16 22.49
N ASN A 170 10.38 -3.15 22.35
CA ASN A 170 9.62 -4.27 21.80
C ASN A 170 8.40 -3.79 20.99
N TYR A 171 8.65 -3.35 19.75
CA TYR A 171 7.61 -2.92 18.83
C TYR A 171 7.32 -3.98 17.76
N ASP A 172 6.03 -4.13 17.38
CA ASP A 172 5.63 -5.01 16.27
C ASP A 172 5.92 -4.34 14.91
N VAL A 173 6.95 -4.87 14.23
CA VAL A 173 7.35 -4.48 12.87
C VAL A 173 6.19 -4.60 11.87
N ASN A 174 5.47 -5.72 11.86
CA ASN A 174 4.38 -5.97 10.91
C ASN A 174 3.20 -5.03 11.15
N ALA A 175 2.97 -4.64 12.41
CA ALA A 175 1.99 -3.63 12.75
C ALA A 175 2.40 -2.26 12.21
N LEU A 176 3.62 -1.81 12.49
CA LEU A 176 4.12 -0.53 11.99
C LEU A 176 4.11 -0.45 10.46
N CYS A 177 4.58 -1.49 9.78
CA CYS A 177 4.53 -1.58 8.31
C CYS A 177 3.11 -1.43 7.79
N PHE A 178 2.13 -2.13 8.38
CA PHE A 178 0.73 -2.02 7.97
C PHE A 178 0.17 -0.60 8.16
N ASN A 179 0.42 0.04 9.31
CA ASN A 179 -0.07 1.39 9.56
C ASN A 179 0.58 2.40 8.60
N MET A 180 1.88 2.27 8.30
CA MET A 180 2.55 3.11 7.30
C MET A 180 1.98 2.92 5.88
N LYS A 181 1.77 1.68 5.43
CA LYS A 181 1.15 1.38 4.13
C LYS A 181 -0.29 1.91 4.04
N ALA A 182 -1.04 1.89 5.15
CA ALA A 182 -2.35 2.50 5.23
C ALA A 182 -2.28 4.02 5.04
N LEU A 183 -1.35 4.71 5.72
CA LEU A 183 -1.14 6.15 5.51
C LEU A 183 -0.79 6.47 4.05
N GLN A 184 0.14 5.73 3.44
CA GLN A 184 0.50 5.90 2.02
C GLN A 184 -0.73 5.78 1.11
N THR A 185 -1.59 4.80 1.36
CA THR A 185 -2.77 4.51 0.53
C THR A 185 -3.88 5.55 0.69
N LEU A 186 -4.06 6.06 1.91
CA LEU A 186 -5.11 7.04 2.23
C LEU A 186 -4.69 8.48 1.89
N PHE A 187 -3.39 8.75 1.84
CA PHE A 187 -2.85 10.10 1.65
C PHE A 187 -3.46 10.87 0.46
N PRO A 188 -3.63 10.30 -0.75
CA PRO A 188 -4.23 11.01 -1.89
C PRO A 188 -5.67 11.50 -1.67
N TYR A 189 -6.40 10.91 -0.73
CA TYR A 189 -7.81 11.20 -0.47
C TYR A 189 -8.03 12.26 0.62
N LEU A 190 -6.96 12.72 1.26
CA LEU A 190 -7.02 13.67 2.37
C LEU A 190 -7.67 15.01 1.99
N GLN A 191 -7.35 15.56 0.81
CA GLN A 191 -7.86 16.84 0.36
C GLN A 191 -9.30 16.79 -0.16
N GLU A 192 -9.84 15.60 -0.46
CA GLU A 192 -11.19 15.48 -1.00
C GLU A 192 -12.28 15.84 0.02
N HIS A 193 -11.99 15.70 1.32
CA HIS A 193 -12.98 15.87 2.36
C HIS A 193 -12.83 17.16 3.17
N GLN A 194 -11.60 17.57 3.47
CA GLN A 194 -11.33 18.77 4.26
C GLN A 194 -10.15 19.54 3.68
N PRO A 195 -10.13 20.88 3.82
CA PRO A 195 -8.99 21.68 3.40
C PRO A 195 -7.80 21.41 4.32
N ILE A 196 -6.92 20.50 3.91
CA ILE A 196 -5.68 20.20 4.62
C ILE A 196 -4.52 21.00 4.02
N LYS A 197 -3.79 21.73 4.87
CA LYS A 197 -2.51 22.36 4.51
C LYS A 197 -1.43 21.29 4.38
N LEU A 198 -1.40 20.60 3.23
CA LEU A 198 -0.48 19.50 2.96
C LEU A 198 0.99 19.86 3.22
N SER A 199 1.41 21.10 2.94
CA SER A 199 2.79 21.55 3.20
C SER A 199 3.21 21.43 4.66
N THR A 200 2.26 21.54 5.59
CA THR A 200 2.50 21.39 7.03
C THR A 200 2.68 19.92 7.41
N VAL A 201 2.01 18.99 6.69
CA VAL A 201 2.15 17.55 6.90
C VAL A 201 3.58 17.09 6.60
N CYS A 202 4.13 17.49 5.45
CA CYS A 202 5.53 17.19 5.09
C CYS A 202 6.52 17.69 6.16
N TYR A 203 6.34 18.95 6.58
CA TYR A 203 7.17 19.56 7.60
C TYR A 203 7.11 18.79 8.93
N ARG A 204 5.90 18.56 9.45
CA ARG A 204 5.66 17.83 10.71
C ARG A 204 6.29 16.45 10.65
N PHE A 205 6.12 15.72 9.54
CA PHE A 205 6.71 14.41 9.31
C PHE A 205 8.24 14.43 9.44
N LEU A 206 8.95 15.30 8.70
CA LEU A 206 10.41 15.37 8.75
C LEU A 206 10.96 15.83 10.12
N THR A 207 10.16 16.55 10.90
CA THR A 207 10.54 17.00 12.25
C THR A 207 10.07 16.08 13.38
N SER A 208 9.37 15.00 13.05
CA SER A 208 8.72 14.14 14.03
C SER A 208 9.70 13.24 14.79
N ARG A 209 9.28 12.77 15.98
CA ARG A 209 9.98 11.69 16.70
C ARG A 209 10.06 10.41 15.86
N PHE A 210 9.03 10.14 15.07
CA PHE A 210 8.98 9.00 14.15
C PHE A 210 10.15 9.01 13.16
N TRP A 211 10.35 10.15 12.49
CA TRP A 211 11.44 10.35 11.54
C TRP A 211 12.79 10.06 12.18
N ARG A 212 13.04 10.65 13.35
CA ARG A 212 14.28 10.45 14.10
C ARG A 212 14.50 8.99 14.50
N PHE A 213 13.47 8.35 15.04
CA PHE A 213 13.52 6.94 15.42
C PHE A 213 13.89 6.04 14.24
N MET A 214 13.26 6.25 13.08
CA MET A 214 13.53 5.45 11.88
C MET A 214 14.98 5.57 11.39
N TRP A 215 15.54 6.77 11.42
CA TRP A 215 16.94 6.97 10.98
C TRP A 215 17.97 6.54 12.04
N LEU A 216 17.78 6.93 13.30
CA LEU A 216 18.80 6.80 14.34
C LEU A 216 18.75 5.46 15.07
N GLU A 217 17.57 4.86 15.21
CA GLU A 217 17.43 3.57 15.92
C GLU A 217 17.29 2.42 14.92
N VAL A 218 16.37 2.52 13.96
CA VAL A 218 16.11 1.43 13.03
C VAL A 218 17.25 1.31 12.01
N ALA A 219 17.48 2.36 11.20
CA ALA A 219 18.42 2.31 10.09
C ALA A 219 19.88 2.19 10.53
N ALA A 220 20.29 2.91 11.58
CA ALA A 220 21.64 2.79 12.12
C ALA A 220 21.90 1.36 12.66
N SER A 221 20.92 0.72 13.30
CA SER A 221 21.08 -0.65 13.80
C SER A 221 21.19 -1.70 12.69
N LEU A 222 20.67 -1.44 11.49
CA LEU A 222 20.83 -2.34 10.35
C LEU A 222 22.29 -2.50 9.92
N LYS A 223 23.14 -1.49 10.16
CA LYS A 223 24.57 -1.56 9.84
C LYS A 223 25.34 -2.51 10.75
N THR A 224 24.90 -2.66 12.00
CA THR A 224 25.59 -3.46 13.02
C THR A 224 24.98 -4.85 13.17
N CYS A 225 23.67 -4.97 13.01
CA CYS A 225 22.94 -6.22 13.13
C CYS A 225 21.88 -6.31 12.02
N PRO A 226 22.19 -6.97 10.89
CA PRO A 226 21.23 -7.21 9.82
C PRO A 226 20.00 -7.94 10.36
N ASN A 227 18.82 -7.37 10.15
CA ASN A 227 17.56 -7.93 10.59
C ASN A 227 16.51 -7.65 9.51
N SER A 228 15.98 -8.72 8.90
CA SER A 228 15.02 -8.63 7.79
C SER A 228 13.77 -7.83 8.14
N GLY A 229 13.24 -7.99 9.36
CA GLY A 229 12.08 -7.22 9.85
C GLY A 229 12.38 -5.72 9.96
N LYS A 230 13.53 -5.35 10.54
CA LYS A 230 13.95 -3.94 10.58
C LYS A 230 14.23 -3.38 9.17
N GLY A 231 14.74 -4.21 8.26
CA GLY A 231 14.96 -3.85 6.86
C GLY A 231 13.66 -3.55 6.12
N GLU A 232 12.63 -4.38 6.33
CA GLU A 232 11.27 -4.16 5.81
C GLU A 232 10.65 -2.89 6.39
N LEU A 233 10.79 -2.69 7.71
CA LEU A 233 10.29 -1.51 8.40
C LEU A 233 10.88 -0.23 7.82
N PHE A 234 12.20 -0.19 7.69
CA PHE A 234 12.90 0.97 7.16
C PHE A 234 12.58 1.20 5.67
N SER A 235 12.46 0.14 4.87
CA SER A 235 12.04 0.23 3.47
C SER A 235 10.64 0.84 3.33
N THR A 236 9.68 0.39 4.15
CA THR A 236 8.31 0.91 4.17
C THR A 236 8.28 2.38 4.60
N PHE A 237 9.14 2.76 5.55
CA PHE A 237 9.31 4.15 5.96
C PHE A 237 9.83 5.04 4.82
N LEU A 238 10.83 4.59 4.06
CA LEU A 238 11.37 5.34 2.91
C LEU A 238 10.31 5.55 1.82
N GLU A 239 9.46 4.55 1.57
CA GLU A 239 8.32 4.68 0.66
C GLU A 239 7.31 5.72 1.17
N LEU A 240 6.96 5.69 2.47
CA LEU A 240 6.06 6.67 3.07
C LEU A 240 6.64 8.09 2.97
N ALA A 241 7.94 8.24 3.26
CA ALA A 241 8.64 9.51 3.14
C ALA A 241 8.58 10.05 1.70
N SER A 242 8.80 9.19 0.71
CA SER A 242 8.73 9.56 -0.71
C SER A 242 7.32 10.01 -1.10
N VAL A 243 6.28 9.25 -0.72
CA VAL A 243 4.88 9.59 -1.00
C VAL A 243 4.50 10.93 -0.38
N LEU A 244 4.86 11.15 0.89
CA LEU A 244 4.57 12.42 1.57
C LEU A 244 5.33 13.57 0.92
N CYS A 245 6.63 13.43 0.62
CA CYS A 245 7.40 14.50 0.00
C CYS A 245 6.87 14.86 -1.41
N TYR A 246 6.58 13.88 -2.26
CA TYR A 246 6.00 14.17 -3.57
C TYR A 246 4.60 14.78 -3.48
N GLY A 247 3.75 14.22 -2.62
CA GLY A 247 2.33 14.55 -2.58
C GLY A 247 1.96 15.75 -1.71
N SER A 248 2.83 16.17 -0.77
CA SER A 248 2.48 17.20 0.22
C SER A 248 3.39 18.42 0.26
N ARG A 249 4.60 18.37 -0.32
CA ARG A 249 5.53 19.51 -0.23
C ARG A 249 5.02 20.71 -1.03
N SER A 250 5.30 21.92 -0.54
CA SER A 250 5.21 23.14 -1.37
C SER A 250 6.48 23.28 -2.23
N SER A 251 6.40 23.97 -3.36
CA SER A 251 7.59 24.28 -4.20
C SER A 251 8.67 25.07 -3.46
N SER A 252 8.31 25.75 -2.37
CA SER A 252 9.23 26.47 -1.48
C SER A 252 9.75 25.63 -0.31
N PHE A 253 9.28 24.40 -0.15
CA PHE A 253 9.57 23.57 1.02
C PHE A 253 11.05 23.18 1.10
N LEU A 254 11.60 22.53 0.08
CA LEU A 254 13.00 22.11 0.06
C LEU A 254 13.94 23.32 0.14
N LYS A 255 13.59 24.43 -0.52
CA LYS A 255 14.33 25.69 -0.42
C LYS A 255 14.41 26.22 1.01
N ARG A 256 13.34 26.09 1.81
CA ARG A 256 13.36 26.44 3.24
C ARG A 256 14.17 25.42 4.03
N LEU A 257 13.92 24.13 3.81
CA LEU A 257 14.59 23.02 4.50
C LEU A 257 16.12 23.11 4.37
N TYR A 258 16.64 23.34 3.16
CA TYR A 258 18.09 23.49 2.93
C TYR A 258 18.68 24.75 3.58
N LYS A 259 17.89 25.79 3.79
CA LYS A 259 18.35 27.00 4.50
C LYS A 259 18.32 26.84 6.02
N THR A 260 17.37 26.08 6.56
CA THR A 260 17.12 26.06 8.02
C THR A 260 17.65 24.81 8.72
N CYS A 261 17.61 23.64 8.06
CA CYS A 261 17.88 22.35 8.71
C CYS A 261 18.41 21.28 7.75
N MET A 262 19.25 21.70 6.79
CA MET A 262 19.85 20.82 5.77
C MET A 262 20.55 19.59 6.37
N LYS A 263 21.32 19.80 7.45
CA LYS A 263 22.03 18.72 8.16
C LYS A 263 21.09 17.69 8.75
N SER A 264 19.94 18.12 9.29
CA SER A 264 18.92 17.20 9.84
C SER A 264 18.31 16.29 8.78
N LEU A 265 18.35 16.67 7.49
CA LEU A 265 17.95 15.82 6.38
C LEU A 265 19.09 14.90 5.92
N TRP A 266 20.27 15.48 5.63
CA TRP A 266 21.34 14.77 4.94
C TRP A 266 22.27 13.98 5.88
N ASP A 267 22.55 14.44 7.09
CA ASP A 267 23.49 13.75 7.99
C ASP A 267 23.01 12.32 8.32
N PRO A 268 21.72 12.06 8.64
CA PRO A 268 21.25 10.69 8.85
C PRO A 268 21.37 9.81 7.61
N ILE A 269 21.15 10.38 6.41
CA ILE A 269 21.31 9.69 5.13
C ILE A 269 22.77 9.25 4.94
N LEU A 270 23.72 10.17 5.16
CA LEU A 270 25.15 9.91 5.01
C LEU A 270 25.65 8.86 6.02
N VAL A 271 25.17 8.90 7.26
CA VAL A 271 25.53 7.92 8.30
C VAL A 271 25.09 6.50 7.92
N VAL A 272 23.91 6.38 7.30
CA VAL A 272 23.28 5.09 7.02
C VAL A 272 23.73 4.50 5.68
N LEU A 273 23.93 5.33 4.66
CA LEU A 273 24.27 4.90 3.29
C LEU A 273 25.58 4.11 3.24
N SER A 274 25.48 2.81 3.07
CA SER A 274 26.63 1.90 2.99
C SER A 274 26.21 0.53 2.45
N TRP A 275 27.17 -0.26 1.98
CA TRP A 275 26.93 -1.64 1.54
C TRP A 275 26.54 -2.60 2.69
N SER A 276 26.77 -2.21 3.95
CA SER A 276 26.30 -3.01 5.09
C SER A 276 24.79 -2.99 5.25
N LEU A 277 24.09 -2.05 4.59
CA LEU A 277 22.67 -2.20 4.34
C LEU A 277 22.46 -3.39 3.39
N GLU A 278 21.57 -4.30 3.75
CA GLU A 278 21.11 -5.35 2.86
C GLU A 278 20.78 -4.76 1.46
N PRO A 279 21.22 -5.38 0.34
CA PRO A 279 21.11 -4.79 -1.00
C PRO A 279 19.70 -4.36 -1.37
N LYS A 280 18.68 -5.08 -0.91
CA LYS A 280 17.27 -4.73 -1.09
C LYS A 280 16.93 -3.38 -0.44
N VAL A 281 17.35 -3.19 0.81
CA VAL A 281 17.19 -1.93 1.56
C VAL A 281 18.02 -0.82 0.93
N LEU A 282 19.23 -1.14 0.46
CA LEU A 282 20.11 -0.20 -0.24
C LEU A 282 19.47 0.32 -1.54
N CYS A 283 18.81 -0.52 -2.33
CA CYS A 283 18.05 -0.08 -3.52
C CYS A 283 16.97 0.95 -3.16
N ARG A 284 16.25 0.74 -2.04
CA ARG A 284 15.26 1.70 -1.52
C ARG A 284 15.90 3.00 -1.05
N MET A 285 17.04 2.91 -0.38
CA MET A 285 17.80 4.07 0.07
C MET A 285 18.29 4.93 -1.10
N ILE A 286 18.84 4.30 -2.16
CA ILE A 286 19.26 5.00 -3.39
C ILE A 286 18.08 5.69 -4.05
N THR A 287 16.93 5.02 -4.10
CA THR A 287 15.70 5.56 -4.68
C THR A 287 15.19 6.77 -3.92
N TYR A 288 15.21 6.72 -2.59
CA TYR A 288 14.85 7.86 -1.75
C TYR A 288 15.81 9.05 -1.95
N ILE A 289 17.12 8.81 -2.06
CA ILE A 289 18.09 9.86 -2.38
C ILE A 289 17.81 10.47 -3.77
N ALA A 290 17.54 9.62 -4.77
CA ALA A 290 17.20 10.07 -6.11
C ALA A 290 15.90 10.90 -6.12
N ASP A 291 14.89 10.51 -5.33
CA ASP A 291 13.66 11.27 -5.14
C ASP A 291 13.94 12.66 -4.57
N LEU A 292 14.76 12.75 -3.51
CA LEU A 292 15.16 14.05 -2.94
C LEU A 292 15.84 14.93 -3.98
N LEU A 293 16.83 14.40 -4.71
CA LEU A 293 17.57 15.16 -5.72
C LEU A 293 16.68 15.60 -6.89
N LEU A 294 15.77 14.74 -7.36
CA LEU A 294 14.82 15.07 -8.42
C LEU A 294 13.87 16.17 -7.97
N MET A 295 13.34 16.08 -6.75
CA MET A 295 12.48 17.13 -6.19
C MET A 295 13.26 18.44 -6.01
N SER A 296 14.52 18.42 -5.58
CA SER A 296 15.36 19.63 -5.53
C SER A 296 15.53 20.28 -6.91
N TYR A 297 15.67 19.46 -7.95
CA TYR A 297 15.77 19.93 -9.32
C TYR A 297 14.45 20.55 -9.80
N GLN A 298 13.32 19.86 -9.59
CA GLN A 298 11.98 20.35 -9.93
C GLN A 298 11.64 21.67 -9.22
N ASP A 299 11.99 21.78 -7.94
CA ASP A 299 11.77 22.97 -7.12
C ASP A 299 12.82 24.08 -7.38
N LYS A 300 13.76 23.85 -8.30
CA LYS A 300 14.86 24.77 -8.69
C LYS A 300 15.68 25.24 -7.48
N CYS A 301 16.02 24.30 -6.60
CA CYS A 301 16.80 24.56 -5.38
C CYS A 301 17.95 23.57 -5.16
N HIS A 302 18.33 22.82 -6.20
CA HIS A 302 19.46 21.89 -6.17
C HIS A 302 20.81 22.59 -5.97
N ASP A 303 20.91 23.85 -6.38
CA ASP A 303 22.04 24.76 -6.17
C ASP A 303 22.26 25.15 -4.70
N LEU A 304 21.21 25.02 -3.87
CA LEU A 304 21.29 25.28 -2.43
C LEU A 304 21.82 24.07 -1.63
N ILE A 305 21.99 22.91 -2.26
CA ILE A 305 22.60 21.76 -1.61
C ILE A 305 24.09 22.05 -1.48
N ASP A 306 24.60 22.03 -0.24
CA ASP A 306 26.00 22.30 0.03
C ASP A 306 26.94 21.36 -0.75
N ARG A 307 27.97 21.93 -1.37
CA ARG A 307 28.94 21.18 -2.16
C ARG A 307 29.73 20.19 -1.30
N GLY A 308 29.94 20.47 -0.02
CA GLY A 308 30.55 19.54 0.94
C GLY A 308 29.68 18.31 1.14
N ILE A 309 28.36 18.49 1.33
CA ILE A 309 27.39 17.39 1.41
C ILE A 309 27.39 16.55 0.13
N LEU A 310 27.35 17.17 -1.06
CA LEU A 310 27.39 16.43 -2.32
C LEU A 310 28.68 15.62 -2.49
N LYS A 311 29.83 16.14 -2.02
CA LYS A 311 31.10 15.40 -2.03
C LYS A 311 31.09 14.22 -1.06
N LEU A 312 30.55 14.41 0.16
CA LEU A 312 30.40 13.32 1.13
C LEU A 312 29.44 12.24 0.63
N LEU A 313 28.32 12.65 0.02
CA LEU A 313 27.38 11.73 -0.60
C LEU A 313 28.03 10.92 -1.72
N MET A 314 28.78 11.58 -2.61
CA MET A 314 29.57 10.91 -3.65
C MET A 314 30.55 9.89 -3.06
N GLN A 315 31.26 10.26 -2.00
CA GLN A 315 32.21 9.38 -1.33
C GLN A 315 31.51 8.12 -0.79
N HIS A 316 30.41 8.27 -0.04
CA HIS A 316 29.67 7.13 0.49
C HIS A 316 29.03 6.25 -0.60
N VAL A 317 28.53 6.85 -1.69
CA VAL A 317 28.03 6.11 -2.86
C VAL A 317 29.15 5.27 -3.47
N LYS A 318 30.35 5.85 -3.62
CA LYS A 318 31.51 5.15 -4.16
C LYS A 318 31.99 4.03 -3.25
N GLU A 319 32.12 4.28 -1.94
CA GLU A 319 32.51 3.26 -0.96
C GLU A 319 31.52 2.09 -0.97
N ALA A 320 30.21 2.36 -0.98
CA ALA A 320 29.18 1.32 -1.08
C ALA A 320 29.27 0.55 -2.40
N HIS A 321 29.54 1.23 -3.51
CA HIS A 321 29.70 0.60 -4.82
C HIS A 321 30.92 -0.34 -4.85
N ASP A 322 32.07 0.13 -4.36
CA ASP A 322 33.31 -0.63 -4.36
C ASP A 322 33.19 -1.89 -3.49
N SER A 323 32.57 -1.79 -2.31
CA SER A 323 32.22 -2.96 -1.49
C SER A 323 31.27 -3.93 -2.20
N GLY A 324 30.32 -3.42 -2.98
CA GLY A 324 29.42 -4.25 -3.77
C GLY A 324 30.12 -5.00 -4.90
N VAL A 325 31.04 -4.34 -5.61
CA VAL A 325 31.86 -4.98 -6.64
C VAL A 325 32.76 -6.06 -6.04
N GLU A 326 33.35 -5.82 -4.86
CA GLU A 326 34.12 -6.82 -4.12
C GLU A 326 33.25 -8.04 -3.77
N TYR A 327 32.05 -7.81 -3.22
CA TYR A 327 31.08 -8.87 -2.93
C TYR A 327 30.76 -9.72 -4.18
N MET A 328 30.51 -9.08 -5.32
CA MET A 328 30.24 -9.78 -6.59
C MET A 328 31.45 -10.58 -7.10
N GLY A 329 32.67 -10.12 -6.79
CA GLY A 329 33.90 -10.85 -7.08
C GLY A 329 34.01 -12.15 -6.30
N VAL A 330 33.68 -12.11 -5.00
CA VAL A 330 33.64 -13.29 -4.12
C VAL A 330 32.50 -14.24 -4.51
N TYR A 331 31.33 -13.71 -4.86
CA TYR A 331 30.17 -14.54 -5.23
C TYR A 331 30.43 -15.44 -6.44
N LYS A 332 31.21 -14.98 -7.43
CA LYS A 332 31.56 -15.80 -8.62
C LYS A 332 32.25 -17.12 -8.28
N THR A 333 32.78 -17.29 -7.07
CA THR A 333 33.47 -18.49 -6.61
C THR A 333 32.62 -19.36 -5.67
N GLN A 334 31.40 -18.93 -5.32
CA GLN A 334 30.50 -19.64 -4.40
C GLN A 334 29.55 -20.59 -5.14
N THR A 335 29.17 -21.71 -4.50
CA THR A 335 28.12 -22.60 -4.99
C THR A 335 26.74 -21.96 -4.84
N ILE A 336 25.96 -22.00 -5.92
CA ILE A 336 24.63 -21.39 -5.99
C ILE A 336 23.64 -22.18 -5.12
N ASP A 337 22.95 -21.47 -4.22
CA ASP A 337 21.72 -21.92 -3.55
C ASP A 337 20.64 -20.86 -3.75
N GLU A 338 19.37 -21.24 -3.56
CA GLU A 338 18.22 -20.35 -3.83
C GLU A 338 18.24 -19.06 -2.98
N ARG A 339 18.80 -19.07 -1.76
CA ARG A 339 18.88 -17.88 -0.89
C ARG A 339 19.93 -16.89 -1.41
N ASN A 340 21.05 -17.42 -1.90
CA ASN A 340 22.12 -16.64 -2.49
C ASN A 340 21.69 -15.98 -3.80
N ASP A 341 20.80 -16.61 -4.58
CA ASP A 341 20.28 -16.06 -5.84
C ASP A 341 19.40 -14.81 -5.64
N PHE A 342 18.51 -14.81 -4.64
CA PHE A 342 17.68 -13.64 -4.34
C PHE A 342 18.54 -12.44 -3.88
N TYR A 343 19.50 -12.69 -2.98
CA TYR A 343 20.41 -11.65 -2.51
C TYR A 343 21.26 -11.11 -3.67
N HIS A 344 21.75 -11.99 -4.55
CA HIS A 344 22.55 -11.64 -5.72
C HIS A 344 21.78 -10.79 -6.73
N HIS A 345 20.51 -11.10 -6.97
CA HIS A 345 19.63 -10.31 -7.83
C HIS A 345 19.58 -8.85 -7.36
N TYR A 346 19.32 -8.63 -6.06
CA TYR A 346 19.27 -7.28 -5.49
C TYR A 346 20.65 -6.61 -5.44
N ALA A 347 21.73 -7.35 -5.16
CA ALA A 347 23.10 -6.83 -5.18
C ALA A 347 23.49 -6.30 -6.58
N THR A 348 23.15 -7.04 -7.63
CA THR A 348 23.41 -6.61 -9.02
C THR A 348 22.67 -5.32 -9.35
N ILE A 349 21.41 -5.21 -8.94
CA ILE A 349 20.61 -3.98 -9.14
C ILE A 349 21.21 -2.82 -8.35
N ALA A 350 21.55 -3.03 -7.07
CA ALA A 350 22.12 -2.01 -6.19
C ALA A 350 23.42 -1.41 -6.77
N ILE A 351 24.34 -2.24 -7.26
CA ILE A 351 25.60 -1.76 -7.87
C ILE A 351 25.32 -0.86 -9.07
N ARG A 352 24.43 -1.29 -9.97
CA ARG A 352 24.06 -0.49 -11.16
C ARG A 352 23.32 0.80 -10.79
N MET A 353 22.56 0.80 -9.69
CA MET A 353 21.90 1.99 -9.17
C MET A 353 22.89 2.95 -8.51
N LEU A 354 23.90 2.45 -7.78
CA LEU A 354 24.98 3.25 -7.19
C LEU A 354 25.85 3.91 -8.26
N GLU A 355 26.19 3.19 -9.33
CA GLU A 355 26.94 3.73 -10.47
C GLU A 355 26.17 4.87 -11.16
N ALA A 356 24.88 4.65 -11.42
CA ALA A 356 24.00 5.66 -11.99
C ALA A 356 23.82 6.87 -11.06
N LEU A 357 23.64 6.65 -9.75
CA LEU A 357 23.55 7.73 -8.76
C LEU A 357 24.85 8.53 -8.69
N SER A 358 26.00 7.86 -8.74
CA SER A 358 27.32 8.51 -8.79
C SER A 358 27.44 9.43 -10.00
N THR A 359 26.98 9.00 -11.18
CA THR A 359 26.96 9.85 -12.38
C THR A 359 26.09 11.09 -12.18
N CYS A 360 24.88 10.93 -11.64
CA CYS A 360 23.98 12.05 -11.34
C CYS A 360 24.59 13.06 -10.33
N ILE A 361 25.23 12.58 -9.25
CA ILE A 361 25.86 13.46 -8.26
C ILE A 361 27.06 14.20 -8.87
N LYS A 362 27.82 13.56 -9.77
CA LYS A 362 28.94 14.19 -10.46
C LYS A 362 28.43 15.33 -11.34
N SER A 363 27.37 15.09 -12.09
CA SER A 363 26.75 16.11 -12.93
C SER A 363 26.13 17.23 -12.12
N LEU A 364 25.60 16.96 -10.91
CA LEU A 364 25.21 18.01 -9.96
C LEU A 364 26.39 18.88 -9.52
N LEU A 365 27.53 18.29 -9.17
CA LEU A 365 28.74 19.03 -8.78
C LEU A 365 29.29 19.91 -9.93
N GLU A 366 29.12 19.45 -11.17
CA GLU A 366 29.49 20.16 -12.40
C GLU A 366 28.41 21.14 -12.91
N ASN A 367 27.25 21.23 -12.24
CA ASN A 367 26.06 22.00 -12.68
C ASN A 367 25.50 21.58 -14.06
N LYS A 368 25.62 20.30 -14.41
CA LYS A 368 25.17 19.68 -15.68
C LYS A 368 24.10 18.61 -15.49
N LEU A 369 23.36 18.63 -14.37
CA LEU A 369 22.34 17.59 -14.09
C LEU A 369 21.29 17.44 -15.20
N GLY A 370 21.05 18.49 -16.02
CA GLY A 370 20.15 18.39 -17.17
C GLY A 370 20.49 17.24 -18.13
N ASP A 371 21.78 16.92 -18.29
CA ASP A 371 22.25 15.86 -19.18
C ASP A 371 21.90 14.46 -18.64
N ASP A 372 21.85 14.31 -17.31
CA ASP A 372 21.60 13.04 -16.61
C ASP A 372 20.22 12.95 -15.96
N LEU A 373 19.32 13.91 -16.26
CA LEU A 373 17.99 13.96 -15.64
C LEU A 373 17.18 12.68 -15.90
N ARG A 374 17.35 12.06 -17.06
CA ARG A 374 16.70 10.78 -17.36
C ARG A 374 17.21 9.65 -16.47
N THR A 375 18.52 9.58 -16.27
CA THR A 375 19.14 8.61 -15.35
C THR A 375 18.65 8.82 -13.94
N LEU A 376 18.56 10.07 -13.49
CA LEU A 376 18.00 10.41 -12.18
C LEU A 376 16.53 9.97 -12.07
N TYR A 377 15.71 10.24 -13.09
CA TYR A 377 14.32 9.81 -13.14
C TYR A 377 14.19 8.29 -13.05
N ASP A 378 14.99 7.53 -13.80
CA ASP A 378 14.95 6.06 -13.77
C ASP A 378 15.27 5.48 -12.37
N LEU A 379 16.00 6.21 -11.52
CA LEU A 379 16.32 5.83 -10.14
C LEU A 379 15.24 6.21 -9.12
N THR A 380 14.28 7.07 -9.48
CA THR A 380 13.25 7.58 -8.56
C THR A 380 12.12 6.60 -8.34
N SER A 381 11.36 6.79 -7.26
CA SER A 381 10.14 5.99 -6.99
C SER A 381 9.16 6.06 -8.17
N ILE A 382 9.13 7.18 -8.89
CA ILE A 382 8.29 7.36 -10.08
C ILE A 382 8.82 6.53 -11.26
N GLY A 383 10.14 6.49 -11.48
CA GLY A 383 10.77 5.69 -12.53
C GLY A 383 10.69 4.18 -12.28
N ILE A 384 10.61 3.77 -11.02
CA ILE A 384 10.57 2.37 -10.58
C ILE A 384 9.14 1.84 -10.39
N ALA A 385 8.15 2.72 -10.26
CA ALA A 385 6.76 2.34 -10.06
C ALA A 385 6.26 1.39 -11.16
N LYS A 386 5.97 0.14 -10.78
CA LYS A 386 5.46 -0.89 -11.68
C LYS A 386 3.97 -1.12 -11.42
N MET A 387 3.16 -0.81 -12.42
CA MET A 387 1.75 -1.17 -12.41
C MET A 387 1.59 -2.67 -12.68
N THR A 388 0.70 -3.34 -11.94
CA THR A 388 0.24 -4.69 -12.29
C THR A 388 -0.64 -4.60 -13.54
N LEU A 389 -0.03 -4.66 -14.72
CA LEU A 389 -0.76 -4.79 -15.98
C LEU A 389 -1.20 -6.25 -16.12
N LEU A 390 -2.46 -6.48 -16.53
CA LEU A 390 -2.79 -7.69 -17.29
C LEU A 390 -1.99 -7.61 -18.60
N PRO A 391 -1.32 -8.68 -19.06
CA PRO A 391 -0.60 -8.62 -20.33
C PRO A 391 -1.61 -8.26 -21.42
N SER A 392 -1.45 -7.08 -22.04
CA SER A 392 -2.23 -6.75 -23.24
C SER A 392 -1.81 -7.70 -24.34
N ALA A 393 -2.81 -8.32 -24.99
CA ALA A 393 -2.59 -8.87 -26.31
C ALA A 393 -2.10 -7.72 -27.22
N GLU A 394 -0.94 -7.95 -27.84
CA GLU A 394 -0.39 -7.19 -28.96
C GLU A 394 0.24 -5.80 -28.66
N GLY A 395 1.57 -5.79 -28.63
CA GLY A 395 2.32 -4.91 -29.54
C GLY A 395 2.72 -3.50 -29.10
N THR A 396 2.33 -2.99 -27.93
CA THR A 396 2.82 -1.66 -27.50
C THR A 396 4.10 -1.72 -26.68
N VAL A 397 5.10 -0.95 -27.12
CA VAL A 397 6.45 -0.80 -26.54
C VAL A 397 6.38 -0.80 -25.01
N SER A 398 6.92 -1.87 -24.42
CA SER A 398 7.13 -2.00 -22.98
C SER A 398 7.85 -0.75 -22.48
N ALA A 399 7.19 0.04 -21.62
CA ALA A 399 7.90 0.93 -20.72
C ALA A 399 8.74 0.04 -19.79
N SER A 400 9.93 -0.34 -20.25
CA SER A 400 10.78 -1.28 -19.53
C SER A 400 11.34 -0.55 -18.32
N VAL A 401 10.84 -0.90 -17.14
CA VAL A 401 11.40 -0.44 -15.86
C VAL A 401 12.87 -0.84 -15.82
N LYS A 402 13.78 0.14 -15.74
CA LYS A 402 15.23 -0.09 -15.82
C LYS A 402 15.77 -0.84 -14.60
N TYR A 403 15.22 -0.55 -13.43
CA TYR A 403 15.57 -1.18 -12.15
C TYR A 403 14.31 -1.77 -11.52
N ASN A 404 14.14 -3.10 -11.59
CA ASN A 404 12.95 -3.78 -11.07
C ASN A 404 13.31 -4.62 -9.84
N TYR A 405 13.21 -4.02 -8.65
CA TYR A 405 13.45 -4.68 -7.37
C TYR A 405 12.23 -4.59 -6.42
N VAL A 406 11.09 -4.11 -6.93
CA VAL A 406 9.83 -4.01 -6.19
C VAL A 406 9.09 -5.35 -6.25
N GLU A 407 8.84 -5.95 -5.09
CA GLU A 407 8.10 -7.22 -4.98
C GLU A 407 6.58 -7.01 -5.10
N GLU A 408 6.06 -5.97 -4.43
CA GLU A 408 4.64 -5.62 -4.44
C GLU A 408 4.30 -4.80 -5.68
N LYS A 409 3.67 -5.43 -6.67
CA LYS A 409 3.19 -4.72 -7.85
C LYS A 409 2.03 -3.81 -7.46
N ILE A 410 2.03 -2.58 -7.97
CA ILE A 410 0.96 -1.60 -7.71
C ILE A 410 -0.30 -2.07 -8.43
N PHE A 411 -1.31 -2.50 -7.67
CA PHE A 411 -2.61 -2.83 -8.23
C PHE A 411 -3.23 -1.63 -8.93
N THR A 412 -3.82 -1.89 -10.09
CA THR A 412 -4.54 -0.89 -10.86
C THR A 412 -5.74 -0.42 -10.06
N ARG A 413 -5.93 0.90 -10.01
CA ARG A 413 -7.11 1.51 -9.45
C ARG A 413 -8.28 1.20 -10.37
N VAL A 414 -9.26 0.49 -9.82
CA VAL A 414 -10.48 0.09 -10.54
C VAL A 414 -11.70 0.73 -9.88
N LEU A 415 -12.65 1.16 -10.70
CA LEU A 415 -13.99 1.59 -10.31
C LEU A 415 -15.01 0.52 -10.71
N PRO A 416 -15.44 -0.35 -9.79
CA PRO A 416 -16.56 -1.25 -10.06
C PRO A 416 -17.88 -0.49 -9.96
N CYS A 417 -18.86 -0.78 -10.82
CA CYS A 417 -20.22 -0.30 -10.59
C CYS A 417 -20.78 -0.90 -9.27
N PHE A 418 -21.38 -0.09 -8.40
CA PHE A 418 -21.89 -0.58 -7.11
C PHE A 418 -23.26 -1.25 -7.21
N ASN A 419 -23.90 -1.24 -8.39
CA ASN A 419 -25.07 -2.10 -8.63
C ASN A 419 -24.61 -3.56 -8.63
N PRO A 420 -25.11 -4.43 -7.71
CA PRO A 420 -24.65 -5.81 -7.59
C PRO A 420 -24.91 -6.64 -8.86
N GLU A 421 -25.96 -6.32 -9.60
CA GLU A 421 -26.31 -7.01 -10.85
C GLU A 421 -25.46 -6.55 -12.06
N CYS A 422 -24.66 -5.49 -11.90
CA CYS A 422 -23.84 -4.95 -12.98
C CYS A 422 -22.40 -5.47 -12.86
N LEU A 423 -21.86 -6.06 -13.93
CA LEU A 423 -20.46 -6.55 -13.95
C LEU A 423 -19.45 -5.50 -14.44
N ARG A 424 -19.88 -4.31 -14.84
CA ARG A 424 -18.98 -3.28 -15.39
C ARG A 424 -17.98 -2.78 -14.35
N ILE A 425 -16.74 -2.63 -14.80
CA ILE A 425 -15.60 -2.06 -14.07
C ILE A 425 -14.88 -1.06 -14.99
N PHE A 426 -14.27 -0.03 -14.41
CA PHE A 426 -13.44 0.94 -15.13
C PHE A 426 -12.03 0.97 -14.55
N HIS A 427 -11.02 0.92 -15.42
CA HIS A 427 -9.60 0.90 -15.04
C HIS A 427 -9.07 2.33 -15.07
N VAL A 428 -8.98 2.98 -13.90
CA VAL A 428 -8.61 4.40 -13.78
C VAL A 428 -7.21 4.66 -14.34
N ASP A 429 -6.29 3.74 -14.08
CA ASP A 429 -4.90 3.89 -14.52
C ASP A 429 -4.68 3.44 -15.98
N MET A 430 -5.67 2.77 -16.57
CA MET A 430 -5.65 2.35 -17.97
C MET A 430 -6.97 2.65 -18.67
N PRO A 431 -7.30 3.94 -18.87
CA PRO A 431 -8.54 4.31 -19.54
C PRO A 431 -8.61 3.75 -20.97
N HIS A 432 -7.44 3.53 -21.59
CA HIS A 432 -7.31 3.01 -22.94
C HIS A 432 -7.82 1.56 -23.12
N LEU A 433 -7.95 0.77 -22.05
CA LEU A 433 -8.57 -0.56 -22.13
C LEU A 433 -10.07 -0.51 -22.46
N HIS A 434 -10.67 0.67 -22.48
CA HIS A 434 -12.11 0.90 -22.67
C HIS A 434 -12.40 1.67 -23.97
N ILE A 435 -11.50 1.61 -24.96
CA ILE A 435 -11.53 2.40 -26.23
C ILE A 435 -12.66 2.00 -27.20
N ASP A 436 -13.55 1.06 -26.86
CA ASP A 436 -14.69 0.62 -27.71
C ASP A 436 -15.79 1.69 -27.94
N GLY A 437 -15.46 2.99 -27.91
CA GLY A 437 -16.29 4.08 -28.41
C GLY A 437 -17.52 4.43 -27.56
N GLN A 438 -17.77 3.71 -26.47
CA GLN A 438 -18.81 4.09 -25.52
C GLN A 438 -18.29 5.17 -24.57
N PRO A 439 -18.98 6.31 -24.40
CA PRO A 439 -18.58 7.30 -23.40
C PRO A 439 -18.63 6.64 -22.02
N LEU A 440 -17.46 6.59 -21.37
CA LEU A 440 -17.31 6.08 -20.01
C LEU A 440 -17.88 7.09 -19.03
N ASP A 441 -19.13 6.88 -18.62
CA ASP A 441 -19.85 7.75 -17.71
C ASP A 441 -19.88 7.19 -16.29
N PHE A 442 -18.69 6.88 -15.75
CA PHE A 442 -18.58 6.49 -14.34
C PHE A 442 -18.74 7.70 -13.44
N ARG A 443 -19.85 7.73 -12.68
CA ARG A 443 -20.17 8.81 -11.75
C ARG A 443 -20.27 8.30 -10.34
N TYR A 444 -19.74 9.06 -9.40
CA TYR A 444 -20.02 8.83 -8.00
C TYR A 444 -21.45 9.27 -7.66
N CYS A 445 -22.04 8.67 -6.62
CA CYS A 445 -23.25 9.20 -6.02
C CYS A 445 -23.08 10.71 -5.73
N SER A 446 -23.96 11.55 -6.27
CA SER A 446 -23.91 13.00 -6.11
C SER A 446 -24.07 13.46 -4.66
N MET A 447 -24.70 12.62 -3.82
CA MET A 447 -25.01 12.94 -2.43
C MET A 447 -23.87 12.59 -1.47
N CYS A 448 -23.35 11.35 -1.55
CA CYS A 448 -22.31 10.89 -0.63
C CYS A 448 -20.95 10.68 -1.29
N GLY A 449 -20.83 10.61 -2.61
CA GLY A 449 -19.52 10.46 -3.28
C GLY A 449 -18.79 9.12 -3.03
N ILE A 450 -19.47 8.11 -2.47
CA ILE A 450 -18.87 6.80 -2.13
C ILE A 450 -19.08 5.76 -3.24
N PRO A 451 -20.29 5.27 -3.51
CA PRO A 451 -20.48 4.32 -4.59
C PRO A 451 -20.31 5.01 -5.94
N CYS A 452 -19.85 4.26 -6.92
CA CYS A 452 -19.76 4.71 -8.30
C CYS A 452 -20.61 3.83 -9.22
N TYR A 453 -21.10 4.44 -10.30
CA TYR A 453 -22.05 3.82 -11.22
C TYR A 453 -21.64 4.09 -12.64
N CYS A 454 -21.79 3.09 -13.52
CA CYS A 454 -21.52 3.24 -14.94
C CYS A 454 -22.69 3.88 -15.71
N SER A 455 -23.83 4.15 -15.06
CA SER A 455 -25.02 4.76 -15.64
C SER A 455 -25.98 5.24 -14.53
N GLU A 456 -26.86 6.18 -14.87
CA GLU A 456 -27.94 6.65 -13.98
C GLU A 456 -28.91 5.52 -13.61
N SER A 457 -29.21 4.62 -14.56
CA SER A 457 -30.06 3.45 -14.29
C SER A 457 -29.47 2.54 -13.21
N CYS A 458 -28.17 2.26 -13.27
CA CYS A 458 -27.49 1.50 -12.22
C CYS A 458 -27.46 2.25 -10.87
N ALA A 459 -27.37 3.58 -10.90
CA ALA A 459 -27.47 4.39 -9.70
C ALA A 459 -28.86 4.27 -9.05
N GLN A 460 -29.93 4.38 -9.85
CA GLN A 460 -31.32 4.27 -9.37
C GLN A 460 -31.63 2.86 -8.83
N LEU A 461 -31.23 1.80 -9.55
CA LEU A 461 -31.45 0.43 -9.08
C LEU A 461 -30.75 0.16 -7.73
N HIS A 462 -29.49 0.58 -7.59
CA HIS A 462 -28.78 0.42 -6.32
C HIS A 462 -29.35 1.34 -5.22
N TRP A 463 -29.80 2.54 -5.58
CA TRP A 463 -30.48 3.47 -4.68
C TRP A 463 -31.71 2.83 -4.04
N ASP A 464 -32.61 2.29 -4.86
CA ASP A 464 -33.85 1.67 -4.40
C ASP A 464 -33.62 0.34 -3.67
N ALA A 465 -32.58 -0.41 -4.06
CA ALA A 465 -32.29 -1.71 -3.45
C ALA A 465 -31.67 -1.60 -2.06
N SER A 466 -30.71 -0.69 -1.83
CA SER A 466 -30.04 -0.60 -0.52
C SER A 466 -29.31 0.72 -0.23
N HIS A 467 -28.81 1.44 -1.25
CA HIS A 467 -27.94 2.58 -1.01
C HIS A 467 -28.65 3.75 -0.32
N ARG A 468 -29.97 3.93 -0.56
CA ARG A 468 -30.77 4.97 0.09
C ARG A 468 -30.69 4.94 1.62
N GLU A 469 -30.59 3.75 2.20
CA GLU A 469 -30.54 3.54 3.65
C GLU A 469 -29.21 3.97 4.27
N VAL A 470 -28.12 3.87 3.50
CA VAL A 470 -26.75 4.12 3.98
C VAL A 470 -26.15 5.44 3.48
N CYS A 471 -26.71 6.03 2.42
CA CYS A 471 -26.18 7.25 1.81
C CYS A 471 -26.06 8.41 2.81
N GLY A 472 -27.01 8.56 3.72
CA GLY A 472 -26.97 9.58 4.78
C GLY A 472 -25.76 9.40 5.70
N PHE A 473 -25.49 8.15 6.13
CA PHE A 473 -24.34 7.81 6.97
C PHE A 473 -23.01 8.00 6.24
N PHE A 474 -22.96 7.77 4.92
CA PHE A 474 -21.75 8.05 4.15
C PHE A 474 -21.49 9.54 3.92
N LYS A 475 -22.56 10.33 3.72
CA LYS A 475 -22.46 11.78 3.57
C LYS A 475 -21.94 12.43 4.86
N ALA A 476 -22.49 12.02 6.01
CA ALA A 476 -22.08 12.49 7.31
C ALA A 476 -21.95 11.30 8.26
N LEU A 477 -20.73 10.77 8.40
CA LEU A 477 -20.47 9.62 9.26
C LEU A 477 -20.94 9.90 10.69
N PRO A 478 -21.68 8.98 11.34
CA PRO A 478 -22.01 9.13 12.75
C PRO A 478 -20.75 9.23 13.61
N THR A 479 -20.82 9.94 14.73
CA THR A 479 -19.69 10.11 15.65
C THR A 479 -19.11 8.78 16.13
N PHE A 480 -19.95 7.75 16.32
CA PHE A 480 -19.51 6.40 16.72
C PHE A 480 -18.76 5.62 15.63
N SER A 481 -18.75 6.11 14.38
CA SER A 481 -18.00 5.53 13.27
C SER A 481 -16.81 6.41 12.87
N ARG A 482 -16.65 7.55 13.53
CA ARG A 482 -15.45 8.38 13.42
C ARG A 482 -14.48 7.99 14.51
N PHE A 483 -13.20 8.01 14.17
CA PHE A 483 -12.16 8.05 15.18
C PHE A 483 -12.21 9.40 15.88
N ASN A 484 -12.47 9.35 17.18
CA ASN A 484 -12.34 10.48 18.08
C ASN A 484 -11.15 10.19 18.95
N GLN A 485 -10.11 11.02 18.84
CA GLN A 485 -8.97 10.89 19.71
C GLN A 485 -9.39 11.19 21.14
N SER A 486 -9.35 10.19 22.01
CA SER A 486 -9.36 10.45 23.44
C SER A 486 -8.10 11.24 23.74
N ILE A 487 -8.26 12.46 24.27
CA ILE A 487 -7.17 13.31 24.75
C ILE A 487 -6.45 12.56 25.88
N SER A 488 -5.52 11.69 25.52
CA SER A 488 -4.49 11.20 26.40
C SER A 488 -3.40 12.26 26.37
N GLN A 489 -3.15 12.90 27.52
CA GLN A 489 -2.17 13.98 27.67
C GLN A 489 -0.73 13.54 27.32
N ASP A 490 -0.47 12.25 27.15
CA ASP A 490 0.87 11.69 26.90
C ASP A 490 1.11 11.16 25.48
N ALA A 491 0.07 11.06 24.64
CA ALA A 491 0.20 10.57 23.27
C ALA A 491 0.40 11.72 22.27
N THR A 492 1.59 12.32 22.26
CA THR A 492 1.95 13.34 21.26
C THR A 492 1.83 12.74 19.85
N ILE A 493 0.88 13.25 19.06
CA ILE A 493 0.67 12.77 17.68
C ILE A 493 1.91 13.12 16.86
N MET A 494 2.63 12.12 16.33
CA MET A 494 3.90 12.35 15.62
C MET A 494 3.73 13.12 14.30
N ILE A 495 2.60 12.93 13.62
CA ILE A 495 2.25 13.63 12.39
C ILE A 495 0.85 14.18 12.67
N ASN A 496 0.73 15.40 13.19
CA ASN A 496 -0.61 15.98 13.34
C ASN A 496 -1.09 16.37 11.92
N THR A 497 -2.04 15.64 11.32
CA THR A 497 -2.50 15.93 9.95
C THR A 497 -3.57 16.99 9.84
N PHE A 498 -4.36 17.18 10.89
CA PHE A 498 -5.48 18.12 10.90
C PHE A 498 -5.13 19.34 11.76
N GLU A 499 -5.82 20.46 11.52
CA GLU A 499 -5.59 21.68 12.29
C GLU A 499 -6.23 21.52 13.68
N GLU A 500 -5.41 21.16 14.65
CA GLU A 500 -5.58 21.59 16.04
C GLU A 500 -4.36 22.45 16.40
N ASP A 501 -4.59 23.57 17.08
CA ASP A 501 -3.63 24.62 17.46
C ASP A 501 -2.49 24.14 18.37
N ILE A 502 -1.72 23.16 17.92
CA ILE A 502 -0.45 22.76 18.54
C ILE A 502 0.65 23.17 17.57
N THR A 503 1.07 24.42 17.70
CA THR A 503 2.36 24.89 17.18
C THR A 503 3.48 24.16 17.91
N ILE A 504 4.04 23.13 17.29
CA ILE A 504 5.35 22.62 17.71
C ILE A 504 6.36 23.67 17.25
N ASN A 505 6.78 24.54 18.17
CA ASN A 505 7.87 25.48 17.92
C ASN A 505 9.19 24.70 17.89
N PRO A 506 9.89 24.62 16.76
CA PRO A 506 11.21 23.99 16.70
C PRO A 506 12.19 24.79 17.56
N ILE A 507 12.83 24.16 18.54
CA ILE A 507 13.95 24.78 19.26
C ILE A 507 15.22 24.42 18.49
N VAL A 508 15.95 25.44 18.04
CA VAL A 508 17.21 25.26 17.30
C VAL A 508 18.34 25.44 18.30
N ASP A 509 19.23 24.45 18.42
CA ASP A 509 20.42 24.61 19.26
C ASP A 509 21.41 25.62 18.66
N LYS A 510 22.44 25.93 19.45
CA LYS A 510 23.56 26.78 19.07
C LYS A 510 24.36 26.29 17.84
N HIS A 511 24.10 25.08 17.34
CA HIS A 511 24.74 24.46 16.18
C HIS A 511 23.81 24.36 14.96
N GLY A 512 22.57 24.86 15.04
CA GLY A 512 21.59 24.78 13.95
C GLY A 512 20.81 23.46 13.91
N ASN A 513 20.91 22.62 14.93
CA ASN A 513 20.17 21.37 15.04
C ASN A 513 18.77 21.67 15.64
N VAL A 514 17.72 21.20 14.97
CA VAL A 514 16.35 21.29 15.51
C VAL A 514 16.17 20.20 16.56
N TYR A 515 15.93 20.55 17.83
CA TYR A 515 15.46 19.63 18.86
C TYR A 515 14.03 19.97 19.26
N THR A 516 13.14 18.98 19.19
CA THR A 516 11.94 18.96 20.02
C THR A 516 12.37 18.63 21.44
N VAL A 517 12.25 19.60 22.34
CA VAL A 517 12.34 19.37 23.79
C VAL A 517 11.09 18.58 24.20
N PHE A 518 11.27 17.56 25.02
CA PHE A 518 10.16 16.94 25.76
C PHE A 518 9.67 17.89 26.85
#